data_AF-A0A1S4C9B9-F1
#
_entry.id   AF-A0A1S4C9B9-F1
#
_cell.length_a   1.000
_cell.length_b   1.000
_cell.length_c   1.000
_cell.angle_alpha   90.00
_cell.angle_beta   90.00
_cell.angle_gamma   90.00
#
_symmetry.space_group_name_H-M   'P 1'
#
loop_
_entity.id
_entity.type
_entity.pdbx_description
1 polymer ?
#
loop_
_entity_poly.entity_id
_entity_poly.type
_entity_poly.pdbx_seq_one_letter_code
_entity_poly.pdbx_strand_id
1 'polypeptide(L)'
;MADRNNQNNRQILEQVSSLATYAACLVAIWFWTYVREIENDRRTITHDIRLESEQVRHELLSHLFSTELCRNIIRMTPLAFTDLCEMLVREGDLRPTLRAIVEEQVAKTLYLLAHNTTNRELAFIFRRYGESVSRHFHIVLRAILGLYEKFIKQPDGSQVPSEIASSPRFYPYFKRFPIISSSTEPSYGVETQKLIIFSCCILHNYLRGADPNDELLAQVDAELMNDNDVHEEPPNPRESSEEFRKGELIRDGIAADMWANYQV
;
A
#
# COMPACT_ATOMS: atom_id res chain seq x y z
N MET A 1 -41.08 -79.40 4.22
CA MET A 1 -41.45 -78.35 3.24
C MET A 1 -41.28 -76.94 3.82
N ALA A 2 -41.70 -76.70 5.08
CA ALA A 2 -41.55 -75.41 5.76
C ALA A 2 -40.08 -74.96 5.96
N ASP A 3 -39.17 -75.86 6.38
CA ASP A 3 -37.76 -75.50 6.62
C ASP A 3 -37.00 -75.08 5.35
N ARG A 4 -37.32 -75.73 4.21
CA ARG A 4 -36.71 -75.42 2.91
C ARG A 4 -37.17 -74.04 2.40
N ASN A 5 -38.43 -73.66 2.66
CA ASN A 5 -38.93 -72.31 2.36
C ASN A 5 -38.31 -71.24 3.27
N ASN A 6 -38.10 -71.54 4.55
CA ASN A 6 -37.48 -70.59 5.49
C ASN A 6 -35.99 -70.35 5.17
N GLN A 7 -35.27 -71.40 4.77
CA GLN A 7 -33.87 -71.29 4.33
C GLN A 7 -33.74 -70.51 3.01
N ASN A 8 -34.64 -70.74 2.05
CA ASN A 8 -34.69 -69.97 0.80
C ASN A 8 -35.01 -68.48 1.07
N ASN A 9 -35.96 -68.17 1.97
CA ASN A 9 -36.30 -66.79 2.32
C ASN A 9 -35.12 -66.05 2.99
N ARG A 10 -34.35 -66.73 3.86
CA ARG A 10 -33.13 -66.16 4.46
C ARG A 10 -32.05 -65.87 3.41
N GLN A 11 -31.81 -66.80 2.48
CA GLN A 11 -30.88 -66.59 1.38
C GLN A 11 -31.28 -65.42 0.48
N ILE A 12 -32.58 -65.27 0.18
CA ILE A 12 -33.10 -64.13 -0.58
C ILE A 12 -32.88 -62.82 0.19
N LEU A 13 -33.16 -62.78 1.50
CA LEU A 13 -32.93 -61.59 2.34
C LEU A 13 -31.46 -61.19 2.40
N GLU A 14 -30.55 -62.16 2.53
CA GLU A 14 -29.10 -61.92 2.50
C GLU A 14 -28.63 -61.39 1.15
N GLN A 15 -29.13 -61.95 0.04
CA GLN A 15 -28.84 -61.45 -1.31
C GLN A 15 -29.36 -60.03 -1.55
N VAL A 16 -30.58 -59.73 -1.11
CA VAL A 16 -31.17 -58.38 -1.22
C VAL A 16 -30.38 -57.37 -0.36
N SER A 17 -29.98 -57.74 0.85
CA SER A 17 -29.15 -56.91 1.73
C SER A 17 -27.75 -56.65 1.13
N SER A 18 -27.14 -57.67 0.52
CA SER A 18 -25.86 -57.55 -0.17
C SER A 18 -25.96 -56.63 -1.40
N LEU A 19 -27.00 -56.78 -2.22
CA LEU A 19 -27.28 -55.90 -3.36
C LEU A 19 -27.52 -54.44 -2.93
N ALA A 20 -28.28 -54.22 -1.85
CA ALA A 20 -28.53 -52.89 -1.30
C ALA A 20 -27.24 -52.24 -0.80
N THR A 21 -26.37 -53.01 -0.12
CA THR A 21 -25.06 -52.54 0.35
C THR A 21 -24.16 -52.17 -0.82
N TYR A 22 -24.10 -53.02 -1.84
CA TYR A 22 -23.32 -52.75 -3.06
C TYR A 22 -23.80 -51.48 -3.77
N ALA A 23 -25.11 -51.32 -3.92
CA ALA A 23 -25.69 -50.10 -4.50
C ALA A 23 -25.35 -48.85 -3.68
N ALA A 24 -25.43 -48.93 -2.35
CA ALA A 24 -25.05 -47.82 -1.47
C ALA A 24 -23.55 -47.47 -1.59
N CYS A 25 -22.67 -48.48 -1.68
CA CYS A 25 -21.25 -48.25 -1.92
C CYS A 25 -20.98 -47.58 -3.26
N LEU A 26 -21.66 -48.00 -4.34
CA LEU A 26 -21.52 -47.36 -5.65
C LEU A 26 -21.96 -45.90 -5.63
N VAL A 27 -23.08 -45.59 -4.96
CA VAL A 27 -23.54 -44.20 -4.79
C VAL A 27 -22.54 -43.37 -3.98
N ALA A 28 -21.99 -43.94 -2.90
CA ALA A 28 -20.99 -43.26 -2.07
C ALA A 28 -19.69 -43.00 -2.86
N ILE A 29 -19.23 -43.97 -3.65
CA ILE A 29 -18.04 -43.82 -4.52
C ILE A 29 -18.32 -42.76 -5.59
N TRP A 30 -19.47 -42.83 -6.28
CA TRP A 30 -19.86 -41.85 -7.29
C TRP A 30 -19.91 -40.44 -6.69
N PHE A 31 -20.54 -40.29 -5.52
CA PHE A 31 -20.62 -39.01 -4.82
C PHE A 31 -19.23 -38.51 -4.41
N TRP A 32 -18.36 -39.37 -3.89
CA TRP A 32 -16.99 -39.01 -3.54
C TRP A 32 -16.18 -38.57 -4.77
N THR A 33 -16.28 -39.30 -5.89
CA THR A 33 -15.63 -38.92 -7.15
C THR A 33 -16.17 -37.61 -7.70
N TYR A 34 -17.48 -37.39 -7.63
CA TYR A 34 -18.13 -36.16 -8.06
C TYR A 34 -17.67 -34.94 -7.23
N VAL A 35 -17.66 -35.07 -5.89
CA VAL A 35 -17.16 -34.02 -5.00
C VAL A 35 -15.67 -33.78 -5.20
N ARG A 36 -14.88 -34.84 -5.41
CA ARG A 36 -13.44 -34.73 -5.69
C ARG A 36 -13.17 -34.00 -7.00
N GLU A 37 -13.96 -34.24 -8.04
CA GLU A 37 -13.85 -33.56 -9.32
C GLU A 37 -14.15 -32.05 -9.18
N ILE A 38 -15.27 -31.70 -8.52
CA ILE A 38 -15.60 -30.28 -8.23
C ILE A 38 -14.47 -29.58 -7.47
N GLU A 39 -13.91 -30.25 -6.46
CA GLU A 39 -12.81 -29.68 -5.68
C GLU A 39 -11.53 -29.53 -6.52
N ASN A 40 -11.26 -30.45 -7.45
CA ASN A 40 -10.14 -30.37 -8.37
C ASN A 40 -10.32 -29.26 -9.40
N ASP A 41 -11.52 -29.10 -9.96
CA ASP A 41 -11.88 -28.00 -10.86
C ASP A 41 -11.73 -26.65 -10.15
N ARG A 42 -12.25 -26.55 -8.92
CA ARG A 42 -12.11 -25.34 -8.10
C ARG A 42 -10.64 -24.99 -7.84
N ARG A 43 -9.80 -25.99 -7.57
CA ARG A 43 -8.35 -25.80 -7.39
C ARG A 43 -7.69 -25.34 -8.68
N THR A 44 -8.05 -25.95 -9.80
CA THR A 44 -7.53 -25.59 -11.13
C THR A 44 -7.89 -24.16 -11.49
N ILE A 45 -9.17 -23.79 -11.37
CA ILE A 45 -9.65 -22.41 -11.58
C ILE A 45 -8.91 -21.42 -10.67
N THR A 46 -8.76 -21.74 -9.38
CA THR A 46 -8.04 -20.88 -8.42
C THR A 46 -6.57 -20.71 -8.81
N HIS A 47 -5.95 -21.79 -9.30
CA HIS A 47 -4.56 -21.78 -9.75
C HIS A 47 -4.40 -20.91 -11.01
N ASP A 48 -5.30 -21.06 -11.98
CA ASP A 48 -5.26 -20.31 -13.24
C ASP A 48 -5.49 -18.81 -13.02
N ILE A 49 -6.47 -18.43 -12.20
CA ILE A 49 -6.69 -17.04 -11.79
C ILE A 49 -5.44 -16.45 -11.13
N ARG A 50 -4.73 -17.26 -10.31
CA ARG A 50 -3.50 -16.84 -9.65
C ARG A 50 -2.38 -16.62 -10.68
N LEU A 51 -2.18 -17.55 -11.61
CA LEU A 51 -1.17 -17.43 -12.66
C LEU A 51 -1.41 -16.19 -13.53
N GLU A 52 -2.66 -15.99 -13.98
CA GLU A 52 -3.05 -14.81 -14.75
C GLU A 52 -2.76 -13.52 -13.97
N SER A 53 -3.10 -13.50 -12.67
CA SER A 53 -2.83 -12.37 -11.80
C SER A 53 -1.33 -12.09 -11.60
N GLU A 54 -0.48 -13.12 -11.57
CA GLU A 54 0.98 -12.93 -11.58
C GLU A 54 1.48 -12.37 -12.91
N GLN A 55 0.96 -12.87 -14.03
CA GLN A 55 1.37 -12.45 -15.36
C GLN A 55 1.03 -10.97 -15.60
N VAL A 56 -0.21 -10.56 -15.33
CA VAL A 56 -0.65 -9.16 -15.44
C VAL A 56 0.20 -8.24 -14.56
N ARG A 57 0.57 -8.71 -13.38
CA ARG A 57 1.46 -7.98 -12.46
C ARG A 57 2.88 -7.84 -12.98
N HIS A 58 3.45 -8.92 -13.53
CA HIS A 58 4.79 -8.88 -14.12
C HIS A 58 4.81 -7.92 -15.31
N GLU A 59 3.75 -7.94 -16.12
CA GLU A 59 3.55 -7.01 -17.22
C GLU A 59 3.43 -5.56 -16.71
N LEU A 60 2.61 -5.31 -15.68
CA LEU A 60 2.46 -3.99 -15.05
C LEU A 60 3.81 -3.47 -14.55
N LEU A 61 4.58 -4.28 -13.81
CA LEU A 61 5.90 -3.89 -13.32
C LEU A 61 6.86 -3.64 -14.49
N SER A 62 6.87 -4.49 -15.51
CA SER A 62 7.69 -4.28 -16.71
C SER A 62 7.37 -2.95 -17.40
N HIS A 63 6.09 -2.60 -17.54
CA HIS A 63 5.65 -1.34 -18.14
C HIS A 63 5.97 -0.12 -17.25
N LEU A 64 5.83 -0.27 -15.93
CA LEU A 64 6.20 0.76 -14.97
C LEU A 64 7.67 1.14 -15.08
N PHE A 65 8.56 0.18 -15.33
CA PHE A 65 10.02 0.40 -15.33
C PHE A 65 10.65 0.60 -16.71
N SER A 66 9.89 0.47 -17.81
CA SER A 66 10.43 0.60 -19.18
C SER A 66 10.27 1.98 -19.81
N THR A 67 9.58 2.93 -19.16
CA THR A 67 9.17 4.22 -19.77
C THR A 67 9.22 5.39 -18.78
N GLU A 68 9.00 6.61 -19.28
CA GLU A 68 8.76 7.80 -18.45
C GLU A 68 7.51 7.69 -17.55
N LEU A 69 6.66 6.67 -17.74
CA LEU A 69 5.53 6.37 -16.87
C LEU A 69 5.97 6.13 -15.42
N CYS A 70 7.18 5.59 -15.20
CA CYS A 70 7.78 5.44 -13.86
C CYS A 70 7.71 6.77 -13.09
N ARG A 71 8.10 7.86 -13.74
CA ARG A 71 8.15 9.18 -13.13
C ARG A 71 6.76 9.76 -12.88
N ASN A 72 5.80 9.48 -13.76
CA ASN A 72 4.41 9.92 -13.59
C ASN A 72 3.66 9.13 -12.49
N ILE A 73 4.03 7.85 -12.30
CA ILE A 73 3.28 6.93 -11.44
C ILE A 73 3.92 6.76 -10.05
N ILE A 74 5.24 6.66 -9.96
CA ILE A 74 5.94 6.48 -8.68
C ILE A 74 6.80 7.69 -8.28
N ARG A 75 6.73 8.80 -9.05
CA ARG A 75 7.37 10.11 -8.78
C ARG A 75 8.90 10.07 -8.70
N MET A 76 9.52 9.05 -9.31
CA MET A 76 10.97 8.90 -9.43
C MET A 76 11.34 8.21 -10.75
N THR A 77 12.57 8.42 -11.22
CA THR A 77 13.13 7.70 -12.38
C THR A 77 13.36 6.21 -12.09
N PRO A 78 13.41 5.34 -13.12
CA PRO A 78 13.70 3.92 -12.93
C PRO A 78 15.04 3.67 -12.22
N LEU A 79 16.07 4.47 -12.51
CA LEU A 79 17.39 4.37 -11.87
C LEU A 79 17.29 4.65 -10.36
N ALA A 80 16.64 5.76 -9.98
CA ALA A 80 16.42 6.07 -8.57
C ALA A 80 15.52 5.02 -7.87
N PHE A 81 14.59 4.42 -8.59
CA PHE A 81 13.79 3.33 -8.03
C PHE A 81 14.63 2.08 -7.73
N THR A 82 15.48 1.65 -8.67
CA THR A 82 16.38 0.51 -8.48
C THR A 82 17.34 0.75 -7.32
N ASP A 83 17.98 1.91 -7.29
CA ASP A 83 18.89 2.32 -6.21
C ASP A 83 18.18 2.34 -4.85
N LEU A 84 16.94 2.85 -4.79
CA LEU A 84 16.13 2.83 -3.57
C LEU A 84 15.81 1.40 -3.13
N CYS A 85 15.44 0.50 -4.04
CA CYS A 85 15.16 -0.90 -3.70
C CYS A 85 16.39 -1.60 -3.11
N GLU A 86 17.55 -1.43 -3.74
CA GLU A 86 18.81 -1.97 -3.22
C GLU A 86 19.16 -1.40 -1.83
N MET A 87 18.94 -0.09 -1.64
CA MET A 87 19.17 0.57 -0.37
C MET A 87 18.25 0.04 0.73
N LEU A 88 16.97 -0.18 0.43
CA LEU A 88 16.00 -0.74 1.38
C LEU A 88 16.33 -2.19 1.74
N VAL A 89 16.88 -2.98 0.82
CA VAL A 89 17.38 -4.33 1.13
C VAL A 89 18.61 -4.28 2.03
N ARG A 90 19.57 -3.40 1.72
CA ARG A 90 20.87 -3.35 2.40
C ARG A 90 20.81 -2.71 3.78
N GLU A 91 20.04 -1.62 3.91
CA GLU A 91 20.03 -0.76 5.10
C GLU A 91 18.66 -0.76 5.81
N GLY A 92 17.57 -1.03 5.09
CA GLY A 92 16.20 -1.05 5.63
C GLY A 92 15.69 -2.43 6.06
N ASP A 93 16.51 -3.49 5.93
CA ASP A 93 16.14 -4.90 6.15
C ASP A 93 14.86 -5.35 5.41
N LEU A 94 14.59 -4.74 4.24
CA LEU A 94 13.46 -5.14 3.41
C LEU A 94 13.79 -6.46 2.70
N ARG A 95 12.91 -7.45 2.87
CA ARG A 95 13.08 -8.78 2.28
C ARG A 95 11.97 -9.11 1.29
N PRO A 96 12.25 -9.93 0.27
CA PRO A 96 11.19 -10.51 -0.54
C PRO A 96 10.30 -11.41 0.32
N THR A 97 9.03 -11.51 -0.05
CA THR A 97 8.09 -12.46 0.55
C THR A 97 7.87 -13.64 -0.40
N LEU A 98 7.25 -14.72 0.07
CA LEU A 98 6.88 -15.86 -0.77
C LEU A 98 6.01 -15.46 -1.99
N ARG A 99 5.31 -14.32 -1.92
CA ARG A 99 4.33 -13.88 -2.92
C ARG A 99 4.68 -12.53 -3.56
N ALA A 100 5.80 -11.91 -3.24
CA ALA A 100 6.18 -10.62 -3.80
C ALA A 100 7.69 -10.36 -3.68
N ILE A 101 8.28 -9.90 -4.78
CA ILE A 101 9.66 -9.37 -4.79
C ILE A 101 9.73 -8.00 -4.11
N VAL A 102 10.92 -7.48 -3.87
CA VAL A 102 11.12 -6.20 -3.17
C VAL A 102 10.52 -5.06 -3.99
N GLU A 103 10.81 -5.03 -5.28
CA GLU A 103 10.39 -4.02 -6.24
C GLU A 103 8.86 -3.90 -6.27
N GLU A 104 8.15 -5.02 -6.24
CA GLU A 104 6.69 -5.04 -6.17
C GLU A 104 6.17 -4.39 -4.87
N GLN A 105 6.79 -4.70 -3.74
CA GLN A 105 6.38 -4.15 -2.44
C GLN A 105 6.61 -2.64 -2.39
N VAL A 106 7.77 -2.20 -2.89
CA VAL A 106 8.15 -0.77 -2.95
C VAL A 106 7.27 -0.02 -3.93
N ALA A 107 7.04 -0.56 -5.14
CA ALA A 107 6.20 0.08 -6.16
C ALA A 107 4.77 0.31 -5.70
N LYS A 108 4.15 -0.66 -5.01
CA LYS A 108 2.80 -0.49 -4.41
C LYS A 108 2.78 0.67 -3.41
N THR A 109 3.77 0.69 -2.52
CA THR A 109 3.87 1.73 -1.47
C THR A 109 4.07 3.10 -2.09
N LEU A 110 4.98 3.24 -3.06
CA LEU A 110 5.21 4.49 -3.76
C LEU A 110 3.99 4.96 -4.54
N TYR A 111 3.29 4.07 -5.24
CA TYR A 111 2.04 4.39 -5.92
C TYR A 111 1.01 4.97 -4.94
N LEU A 112 0.84 4.31 -3.79
CA LEU A 112 -0.08 4.76 -2.75
C LEU A 112 0.26 6.17 -2.26
N LEU A 113 1.53 6.42 -1.95
CA LEU A 113 2.01 7.71 -1.46
C LEU A 113 1.92 8.82 -2.53
N ALA A 114 2.20 8.48 -3.79
CA ALA A 114 2.23 9.40 -4.93
C ALA A 114 0.85 9.86 -5.38
N HIS A 115 -0.18 9.02 -5.21
CA HIS A 115 -1.51 9.25 -5.74
C HIS A 115 -2.61 9.32 -4.68
N ASN A 116 -2.28 9.16 -3.40
CA ASN A 116 -3.26 9.05 -2.30
C ASN A 116 -4.35 8.00 -2.59
N THR A 117 -3.97 6.87 -3.19
CA THR A 117 -4.91 5.83 -3.64
C THR A 117 -5.36 4.97 -2.48
N THR A 118 -6.62 4.50 -2.51
CA THR A 118 -7.12 3.61 -1.46
C THR A 118 -6.50 2.22 -1.57
N ASN A 119 -6.42 1.49 -0.45
CA ASN A 119 -5.97 0.10 -0.44
C ASN A 119 -6.81 -0.78 -1.41
N ARG A 120 -8.12 -0.55 -1.50
CA ARG A 120 -9.02 -1.31 -2.39
C ARG A 120 -8.68 -1.12 -3.87
N GLU A 121 -8.43 0.11 -4.30
CA GLU A 121 -8.03 0.41 -5.67
C GLU A 121 -6.65 -0.20 -5.98
N LEU A 122 -5.71 -0.09 -5.05
CA LEU A 122 -4.37 -0.65 -5.23
C LEU A 122 -4.39 -2.19 -5.26
N ALA A 123 -5.26 -2.81 -4.48
CA ALA A 123 -5.52 -4.25 -4.50
C ALA A 123 -6.06 -4.72 -5.86
N PHE A 124 -6.95 -3.93 -6.47
CA PHE A 124 -7.46 -4.18 -7.81
C PHE A 124 -6.35 -4.07 -8.87
N ILE A 125 -5.59 -2.97 -8.87
CA ILE A 125 -4.50 -2.71 -9.83
C ILE A 125 -3.45 -3.82 -9.78
N PHE A 126 -3.00 -4.19 -8.59
CA PHE A 126 -1.97 -5.21 -8.41
C PHE A 126 -2.52 -6.64 -8.31
N ARG A 127 -3.82 -6.87 -8.54
CA ARG A 127 -4.44 -8.20 -8.46
C ARG A 127 -4.10 -8.96 -7.17
N ARG A 128 -4.07 -8.26 -6.04
CA ARG A 128 -3.75 -8.81 -4.71
C ARG A 128 -4.91 -8.59 -3.74
N TYR A 129 -4.93 -9.38 -2.67
CA TYR A 129 -5.80 -9.09 -1.54
C TYR A 129 -5.38 -7.79 -0.85
N GLY A 130 -6.33 -6.97 -0.42
CA GLY A 130 -6.03 -5.71 0.28
C GLY A 130 -5.24 -5.90 1.58
N GLU A 131 -5.34 -7.07 2.19
CA GLU A 131 -4.52 -7.48 3.33
C GLU A 131 -3.02 -7.55 2.96
N SER A 132 -2.69 -8.11 1.79
CA SER A 132 -1.31 -8.14 1.28
C SER A 132 -0.81 -6.74 0.96
N VAL A 133 -1.66 -5.90 0.36
CA VAL A 133 -1.33 -4.50 0.08
C VAL A 133 -1.05 -3.75 1.38
N SER A 134 -1.91 -3.88 2.39
CA SER A 134 -1.73 -3.26 3.72
C SER A 134 -0.44 -3.72 4.38
N ARG A 135 -0.16 -5.03 4.37
CA ARG A 135 1.05 -5.59 4.96
C ARG A 135 2.30 -5.01 4.30
N HIS A 136 2.38 -5.06 2.96
CA HIS A 136 3.53 -4.54 2.23
C HIS A 136 3.72 -3.04 2.48
N PHE A 137 2.63 -2.26 2.51
CA PHE A 137 2.69 -0.84 2.84
C PHE A 137 3.40 -0.59 4.18
N HIS A 138 2.96 -1.26 5.25
CA HIS A 138 3.56 -1.07 6.57
C HIS A 138 5.00 -1.61 6.67
N ILE A 139 5.31 -2.73 6.01
CA ILE A 139 6.67 -3.28 6.00
C ILE A 139 7.62 -2.31 5.29
N VAL A 140 7.22 -1.77 4.14
CA VAL A 140 8.03 -0.84 3.36
C VAL A 140 8.19 0.50 4.10
N LEU A 141 7.14 1.04 4.73
CA LEU A 141 7.29 2.25 5.56
C LEU A 141 8.33 2.05 6.68
N ARG A 142 8.31 0.90 7.35
CA ARG A 142 9.33 0.59 8.38
C ARG A 142 10.73 0.47 7.78
N ALA A 143 10.88 -0.13 6.61
CA ALA A 143 12.16 -0.22 5.93
C ALA A 143 12.69 1.17 5.50
N ILE A 144 11.81 2.05 5.00
CA ILE A 144 12.17 3.43 4.67
C ILE A 144 12.63 4.18 5.93
N LEU A 145 11.95 3.99 7.06
CA LEU A 145 12.37 4.58 8.34
C LEU A 145 13.72 4.04 8.83
N GLY A 146 14.12 2.85 8.43
CA GLY A 146 15.49 2.37 8.65
C GLY A 146 16.56 3.28 8.05
N LEU A 147 16.20 4.11 7.06
CA LEU A 147 17.07 5.09 6.42
C LEU A 147 17.01 6.48 7.08
N TYR A 148 16.30 6.63 8.21
CA TYR A 148 16.07 7.92 8.87
C TYR A 148 17.37 8.68 9.14
N GLU A 149 18.33 8.07 9.83
CA GLU A 149 19.61 8.69 10.20
C GLU A 149 20.44 9.15 8.99
N LYS A 150 20.22 8.52 7.82
CA LYS A 150 20.95 8.83 6.60
C LYS A 150 20.40 10.07 5.89
N PHE A 151 19.07 10.23 5.88
CA PHE A 151 18.39 11.26 5.08
C PHE A 151 17.77 12.37 5.92
N ILE A 152 17.58 12.17 7.21
CA ILE A 152 17.07 13.18 8.13
C ILE A 152 18.19 13.56 9.08
N LYS A 153 18.74 14.76 8.88
CA LYS A 153 19.66 15.38 9.83
C LYS A 153 18.89 16.47 10.54
N GLN A 154 18.68 16.31 11.84
CA GLN A 154 18.11 17.39 12.64
C GLN A 154 19.14 18.53 12.71
N PRO A 155 18.79 19.76 12.29
CA PRO A 155 19.64 20.91 12.54
C PRO A 155 19.70 21.16 14.06
N ASP A 156 20.84 21.64 14.55
CA ASP A 156 21.14 21.92 15.96
C ASP A 156 20.30 23.09 16.54
N GLY A 157 19.25 23.53 15.84
CA GLY A 157 18.38 24.65 16.23
C GLY A 157 19.04 26.04 16.25
N SER A 158 20.36 26.10 16.15
CA SER A 158 21.17 27.31 16.32
C SER A 158 21.24 28.21 15.08
N GLN A 159 20.94 27.67 13.89
CA GLN A 159 20.94 28.38 12.63
C GLN A 159 19.76 27.92 11.77
N VAL A 160 18.84 28.83 11.46
CA VAL A 160 17.83 28.62 10.41
C VAL A 160 18.50 29.01 9.08
N PRO A 161 18.66 28.09 8.12
CA PRO A 161 19.16 28.43 6.80
C PRO A 161 18.34 29.57 6.19
N SER A 162 19.01 30.53 5.55
CA SER A 162 18.39 31.72 4.97
C SER A 162 17.20 31.38 4.07
N GLU A 163 17.26 30.24 3.39
CA GLU A 163 16.25 29.68 2.51
C GLU A 163 14.94 29.36 3.23
N ILE A 164 14.97 28.97 4.51
CA ILE A 164 13.77 28.70 5.33
C ILE A 164 13.26 30.01 5.96
N ALA A 165 14.14 30.95 6.30
CA ALA A 165 13.78 32.24 6.85
C ALA A 165 13.18 33.21 5.80
N SER A 166 13.56 33.06 4.52
CA SER A 166 13.14 33.93 3.42
C SER A 166 12.15 33.30 2.44
N SER A 167 11.92 31.98 2.51
CA SER A 167 11.01 31.28 1.59
C SER A 167 9.82 30.68 2.34
N PRO A 168 8.57 31.09 2.04
CA PRO A 168 7.38 30.47 2.61
C PRO A 168 7.10 29.05 2.05
N ARG A 169 7.96 28.48 1.20
CA ARG A 169 7.60 27.37 0.32
C ARG A 169 8.04 25.99 0.81
N PHE A 170 7.29 25.45 1.76
CA PHE A 170 7.21 23.99 1.95
C PHE A 170 6.26 23.31 0.93
N TYR A 171 5.55 24.09 0.11
CA TYR A 171 4.54 23.62 -0.86
C TYR A 171 5.01 22.54 -1.87
N PRO A 172 6.25 22.57 -2.42
CA PRO A 172 6.71 21.53 -3.34
C PRO A 172 6.78 20.13 -2.70
N TYR A 173 7.01 20.06 -1.39
CA TYR A 173 7.00 18.81 -0.63
C TYR A 173 5.62 18.14 -0.65
N PHE A 174 4.57 18.95 -0.44
CA PHE A 174 3.18 18.50 -0.40
C PHE A 174 2.64 18.10 -1.78
N LYS A 175 3.10 18.73 -2.87
CA LYS A 175 2.75 18.31 -4.25
C LYS A 175 3.37 16.97 -4.67
N ARG A 176 4.56 16.64 -4.15
CA ARG A 176 5.24 15.38 -4.50
C ARG A 176 4.52 14.16 -3.92
N PHE A 177 3.95 14.31 -2.72
CA PHE A 177 3.18 13.28 -2.02
C PHE A 177 1.84 13.85 -1.53
N PRO A 178 0.79 13.83 -2.38
CA PRO A 178 -0.52 14.41 -2.05
C PRO A 178 -1.18 13.79 -0.82
N ILE A 179 -0.80 12.58 -0.41
CA ILE A 179 -1.26 11.94 0.83
C ILE A 179 -1.01 12.78 2.09
N ILE A 180 -0.05 13.71 2.03
CA ILE A 180 0.28 14.59 3.15
C ILE A 180 -0.65 15.82 3.19
N SER A 181 -1.13 16.29 2.03
CA SER A 181 -1.97 17.49 1.90
C SER A 181 -3.47 17.21 1.83
N SER A 182 -3.87 15.97 1.55
CA SER A 182 -5.28 15.60 1.35
C SER A 182 -6.01 15.53 2.69
N SER A 183 -7.00 16.40 2.90
CA SER A 183 -7.97 16.34 4.01
C SER A 183 -9.05 15.27 3.81
N THR A 184 -9.13 14.67 2.61
CA THR A 184 -9.91 13.47 2.37
C THR A 184 -9.14 12.26 2.87
N GLU A 185 -9.66 11.67 3.94
CA GLU A 185 -9.13 10.55 4.70
C GLU A 185 -8.39 9.49 3.88
N PRO A 186 -7.30 9.02 4.48
CA PRO A 186 -7.32 7.67 5.00
C PRO A 186 -7.31 7.74 6.52
N SER A 187 -8.27 7.07 7.18
CA SER A 187 -8.40 6.95 8.64
C SER A 187 -7.27 6.10 9.24
N TYR A 188 -6.01 6.43 8.93
CA TYR A 188 -4.84 5.82 9.53
C TYR A 188 -4.76 6.28 10.97
N GLY A 189 -4.47 5.35 11.89
CA GLY A 189 -4.14 5.73 13.25
C GLY A 189 -2.94 6.69 13.27
N VAL A 190 -2.87 7.54 14.29
CA VAL A 190 -1.82 8.55 14.48
C VAL A 190 -0.41 7.97 14.27
N GLU A 191 -0.19 6.74 14.72
CA GLU A 191 1.09 6.05 14.52
C GLU A 191 1.43 5.85 13.04
N THR A 192 0.51 5.33 12.24
CA THR A 192 0.72 5.15 10.79
C THR A 192 0.88 6.49 10.07
N GLN A 193 0.15 7.54 10.49
CA GLN A 193 0.31 8.89 9.93
C GLN A 193 1.74 9.42 10.14
N LYS A 194 2.31 9.27 11.33
CA LYS A 194 3.71 9.63 11.61
C LYS A 194 4.67 8.88 10.70
N LEU A 195 4.48 7.56 10.51
CA LEU A 195 5.34 6.76 9.63
C LEU A 195 5.28 7.27 8.19
N ILE A 196 4.09 7.63 7.69
CA ILE A 196 3.89 8.18 6.35
C ILE A 196 4.67 9.49 6.20
N ILE A 197 4.51 10.42 7.14
CA ILE A 197 5.18 11.73 7.11
C ILE A 197 6.69 11.55 7.05
N PHE A 198 7.27 10.80 7.98
CA PHE A 198 8.72 10.57 8.00
C PHE A 198 9.22 9.82 6.76
N SER A 199 8.46 8.85 6.27
CA SER A 199 8.83 8.12 5.05
C SER A 199 8.85 9.06 3.84
N CYS A 200 7.86 9.94 3.71
CA CYS A 200 7.84 10.94 2.65
C CYS A 200 9.01 11.94 2.77
N CYS A 201 9.39 12.36 3.98
CA CYS A 201 10.56 13.21 4.21
C CYS A 201 11.84 12.52 3.73
N ILE A 202 12.04 11.26 4.12
CA ILE A 202 13.20 10.45 3.74
C ILE A 202 13.24 10.28 2.22
N LEU A 203 12.12 9.89 1.61
CA LEU A 203 12.02 9.72 0.15
C LEU A 203 12.28 11.03 -0.58
N HIS A 204 11.79 12.16 -0.08
CA HIS A 204 12.05 13.47 -0.67
C HIS A 204 13.55 13.79 -0.65
N ASN A 205 14.20 13.62 0.50
CA ASN A 205 15.63 13.91 0.67
C ASN A 205 16.51 12.96 -0.15
N TYR A 206 16.13 11.69 -0.22
CA TYR A 206 16.74 10.72 -1.14
C TYR A 206 16.66 11.21 -2.59
N LEU A 207 15.47 11.58 -3.06
CA LEU A 207 15.26 12.02 -4.43
C LEU A 207 15.96 13.36 -4.72
N ARG A 208 16.15 14.25 -3.74
CA ARG A 208 16.95 15.48 -3.96
C ARG A 208 18.40 15.19 -4.39
N GLY A 209 18.96 14.04 -3.97
CA GLY A 209 20.30 13.61 -4.38
C GLY A 209 20.30 12.66 -5.57
N ALA A 210 19.36 11.72 -5.63
CA ALA A 210 19.34 10.65 -6.63
C ALA A 210 18.54 11.00 -7.91
N ASP A 211 17.53 11.85 -7.79
CA ASP A 211 16.66 12.26 -8.91
C ASP A 211 16.23 13.73 -8.73
N PRO A 212 17.16 14.69 -8.92
CA PRO A 212 16.90 16.12 -8.78
C PRO A 212 15.87 16.54 -9.83
N ASN A 213 14.61 16.46 -9.44
CA ASN A 213 13.49 16.65 -10.34
C ASN A 213 13.24 18.15 -10.53
N ASP A 214 14.00 18.76 -11.43
CA ASP A 214 14.00 20.21 -11.69
C ASP A 214 12.63 20.69 -12.20
N GLU A 215 11.93 19.89 -13.00
CA GLU A 215 10.69 20.30 -13.68
C GLU A 215 9.47 20.42 -12.75
N LEU A 216 9.34 19.52 -11.77
CA LEU A 216 8.22 19.51 -10.81
C LEU A 216 8.40 20.58 -9.72
N LEU A 217 9.65 20.84 -9.33
CA LEU A 217 10.00 21.97 -8.46
C LEU A 217 9.85 23.29 -9.22
N ALA A 218 10.31 23.39 -10.47
CA ALA A 218 10.18 24.58 -11.30
C ALA A 218 8.72 24.92 -11.64
N GLN A 219 7.86 23.93 -11.88
CA GLN A 219 6.41 24.15 -12.06
C GLN A 219 5.77 24.71 -10.79
N VAL A 220 6.09 24.14 -9.61
CA VAL A 220 5.63 24.70 -8.33
C VAL A 220 6.20 26.11 -8.13
N ASP A 221 7.48 26.30 -8.46
CA ASP A 221 8.15 27.58 -8.33
C ASP A 221 7.57 28.65 -9.26
N ALA A 222 7.11 28.28 -10.44
CA ALA A 222 6.37 29.13 -11.36
C ALA A 222 4.94 29.42 -10.85
N GLU A 223 4.22 28.40 -10.36
CA GLU A 223 2.85 28.55 -9.84
C GLU A 223 2.78 29.55 -8.68
N LEU A 224 3.61 29.41 -7.63
CA LEU A 224 3.58 30.42 -6.54
C LEU A 224 4.32 31.74 -6.87
N MET A 225 5.04 31.85 -7.99
CA MET A 225 5.43 33.17 -8.49
C MET A 225 4.23 33.88 -9.13
N ASN A 226 3.28 33.10 -9.66
CA ASN A 226 2.04 33.58 -10.27
C ASN A 226 0.91 33.82 -9.24
N ASP A 227 0.98 33.19 -8.06
CA ASP A 227 -0.02 33.30 -6.98
C ASP A 227 0.14 34.57 -6.12
N ASN A 228 1.18 35.38 -6.35
CA ASN A 228 1.35 36.69 -5.70
C ASN A 228 0.35 37.76 -6.21
N ASP A 229 -0.47 37.45 -7.22
CA ASP A 229 -1.41 38.39 -7.86
C ASP A 229 -2.89 38.00 -7.66
N VAL A 230 -3.19 36.97 -6.85
CA VAL A 230 -4.57 36.60 -6.52
C VAL A 230 -4.92 37.17 -5.15
N HIS A 231 -5.74 38.22 -5.16
CA HIS A 231 -6.47 38.65 -3.96
C HIS A 231 -7.25 37.45 -3.39
N GLU A 232 -6.83 36.95 -2.22
CA GLU A 232 -7.59 35.95 -1.45
C GLU A 232 -8.99 36.50 -1.14
N GLU A 233 -10.00 36.06 -1.87
CA GLU A 233 -11.38 36.12 -1.38
C GLU A 233 -11.54 35.09 -0.25
N PRO A 234 -12.10 35.49 0.91
CA PRO A 234 -12.17 34.60 2.07
C PRO A 234 -13.11 33.42 1.81
N PRO A 235 -12.74 32.19 2.23
CA PRO A 235 -13.60 31.02 2.08
C PRO A 235 -14.89 31.13 2.92
N ASN A 236 -15.98 30.65 2.33
CA ASN A 236 -17.35 30.68 2.86
C ASN A 236 -17.48 30.00 4.25
N PRO A 237 -18.01 30.67 5.30
CA PRO A 237 -17.85 30.25 6.69
C PRO A 237 -19.02 29.42 7.22
N ARG A 238 -19.17 28.15 6.78
CA ARG A 238 -20.13 27.25 7.44
C ARG A 238 -19.55 25.85 7.64
N GLU A 239 -19.28 25.56 8.92
CA GLU A 239 -19.11 24.25 9.60
C GLU A 239 -17.70 23.69 9.88
N SER A 240 -16.59 24.28 9.42
CA SER A 240 -15.22 23.83 9.78
C SER A 240 -14.38 24.81 10.62
N SER A 241 -14.90 26.01 10.90
CA SER A 241 -14.06 27.12 11.40
C SER A 241 -13.67 27.00 12.87
N GLU A 242 -14.49 26.40 13.74
CA GLU A 242 -14.17 26.32 15.17
C GLU A 242 -13.09 25.28 15.47
N GLU A 243 -13.14 24.09 14.87
CA GLU A 243 -12.11 23.06 15.06
C GLU A 243 -10.77 23.50 14.47
N PHE A 244 -10.80 24.14 13.31
CA PHE A 244 -9.61 24.72 12.70
C PHE A 244 -8.98 25.77 13.61
N ARG A 245 -9.77 26.74 14.08
CA ARG A 245 -9.30 27.81 14.97
C ARG A 245 -8.80 27.28 16.32
N LYS A 246 -9.42 26.21 16.82
CA LYS A 246 -8.97 25.51 18.03
C LYS A 246 -7.64 24.80 17.80
N GLY A 247 -7.46 24.17 16.64
CA GLY A 247 -6.19 23.58 16.23
C GLY A 247 -5.07 24.62 16.11
N GLU A 248 -5.36 25.79 15.55
CA GLU A 248 -4.40 26.91 15.49
C GLU A 248 -3.99 27.38 16.88
N LEU A 249 -4.95 27.61 17.78
CA LEU A 249 -4.66 28.04 19.15
C LEU A 249 -3.82 27.00 19.91
N ILE A 250 -4.05 25.71 19.69
CA ILE A 250 -3.26 24.64 20.31
C ILE A 250 -1.83 24.63 19.75
N ARG A 251 -1.68 24.73 18.43
CA ARG A 251 -0.37 24.78 17.76
C ARG A 251 0.44 25.99 18.22
N ASP A 252 -0.19 27.15 18.31
CA ASP A 252 0.46 28.39 18.70
C ASP A 252 0.83 28.38 20.19
N GLY A 253 -0.01 27.78 21.05
CA GLY A 253 0.30 27.56 22.46
C GLY A 253 1.50 26.63 22.65
N ILE A 254 1.54 25.50 21.94
CA ILE A 254 2.68 24.58 21.97
C ILE A 254 3.95 25.28 21.47
N ALA A 255 3.86 26.05 20.38
CA ALA A 255 5.00 26.78 19.84
C ALA A 255 5.52 27.84 20.84
N ALA A 256 4.63 28.55 21.53
CA ALA A 256 4.99 29.52 22.56
C ALA A 256 5.64 28.86 23.78
N ASP A 257 5.11 27.73 24.25
CA ASP A 257 5.67 26.97 25.37
C ASP A 257 7.05 26.36 25.02
N MET A 258 7.19 25.83 23.81
CA MET A 258 8.47 25.34 23.30
C MET A 258 9.49 26.48 23.20
N TRP A 259 9.06 27.66 22.73
CA TRP A 259 9.91 28.85 22.66
C TRP A 259 10.33 29.35 24.05
N ALA A 260 9.41 29.40 25.01
CA ALA A 260 9.69 29.83 26.38
C ALA A 260 10.68 28.88 27.10
N ASN A 261 10.51 27.58 26.91
CA ASN A 261 11.42 26.57 27.47
C ASN A 261 12.81 26.58 26.84
N TYR A 262 12.95 27.13 25.63
CA TYR A 262 14.24 27.28 24.94
C TYR A 262 15.03 28.51 25.40
N GLN A 263 14.38 29.48 26.06
CA GLN A 263 15.00 30.73 26.53
C GLN A 263 15.53 30.65 27.97
N VAL A 264 15.51 29.46 28.59
CA VAL A 264 16.05 29.15 29.92
C VAL A 264 17.27 28.25 29.77
#